data_AF-T1PF98-F1
#
_entry.id   AF-T1PF98-F1
#
_cell.length_a   1.000
_cell.length_b   1.000
_cell.length_c   1.000
_cell.angle_alpha   90.00
_cell.angle_beta   90.00
_cell.angle_gamma   90.00
#
_symmetry.space_group_name_H-M   'P 1'
#
loop_
_entity.id
_entity.type
_entity.pdbx_description
1 polymer ?
#
loop_
_entity_poly.entity_id
_entity_poly.type
_entity_poly.pdbx_seq_one_letter_code
_entity_poly.pdbx_strand_id
1 'polypeptide(L)'
;MFSKEAIVVLMMLSLTSWAAAATIVTADVDSAIQKLFGVHCLMGVLNQLNESVGDFGYSTQLCGDTVKNSIFAVTADNTDLTNTIALIQDINKSTCQNSAYKDDDAKRTPTFTCSDRIKTMMTRLNSNIVQTIRDIKSLTNIKPCGMLALTSYQSALENVGTYVKTCGDLTKAITN
;
A
#
# COMPACT_ATOMS: atom_id res chain seq x y z
N MET A 1 -7.68 -12.93 -22.66
CA MET A 1 -6.57 -11.96 -22.78
C MET A 1 -7.09 -10.60 -22.37
N PHE A 2 -6.88 -10.19 -21.12
CA PHE A 2 -7.13 -8.79 -20.75
C PHE A 2 -5.88 -8.00 -21.15
N SER A 3 -6.06 -7.09 -22.11
CA SER A 3 -5.01 -6.20 -22.61
C SER A 3 -4.46 -5.35 -21.46
N LYS A 4 -3.14 -5.10 -21.49
CA LYS A 4 -2.42 -4.21 -20.56
C LYS A 4 -3.06 -2.81 -20.44
N GLU A 5 -3.90 -2.43 -21.38
CA GLU A 5 -4.63 -1.17 -21.40
C GLU A 5 -5.85 -1.12 -20.47
N ALA A 6 -6.42 -2.27 -20.09
CA ALA A 6 -7.57 -2.32 -19.18
C ALA A 6 -7.21 -1.90 -17.74
N ILE A 7 -5.94 -2.05 -17.36
CA ILE A 7 -5.43 -1.67 -16.03
C ILE A 7 -5.26 -0.14 -15.91
N VAL A 8 -4.97 0.55 -17.02
CA VAL A 8 -4.72 2.00 -17.04
C VAL A 8 -6.02 2.80 -17.03
N VAL A 9 -7.08 2.29 -17.66
CA VAL A 9 -8.38 3.01 -17.76
C VAL A 9 -9.19 2.94 -16.46
N LEU A 10 -9.01 1.91 -15.63
CA LEU A 10 -9.75 1.80 -14.35
C LEU A 10 -9.26 2.76 -13.25
N MET A 11 -8.09 3.39 -13.41
CA MET A 11 -7.51 4.31 -12.41
C MET A 11 -8.09 5.73 -12.46
N MET A 12 -8.90 6.09 -13.47
CA MET A 12 -9.38 7.48 -13.65
C MET A 12 -10.79 7.78 -13.10
N LEU A 13 -11.50 6.82 -12.48
CA LEU A 13 -12.94 6.95 -12.18
C LEU A 13 -13.33 6.86 -10.69
N SER A 14 -12.52 7.40 -9.77
CA SER A 14 -12.95 7.53 -8.37
C SER A 14 -12.50 8.83 -7.71
N LEU A 15 -13.05 9.96 -8.18
CA LEU A 15 -12.95 11.27 -7.51
C LEU A 15 -14.25 11.64 -6.78
N THR A 16 -14.92 10.69 -6.12
CA THR A 16 -15.94 10.99 -5.10
C THR A 16 -16.10 9.81 -4.15
N SER A 17 -15.20 9.67 -3.18
CA SER A 17 -15.48 8.83 -2.01
C SER A 17 -15.07 9.57 -0.75
N TRP A 18 -16.05 9.78 0.12
CA TRP A 18 -15.85 10.14 1.53
C TRP A 18 -14.71 9.33 2.11
N ALA A 19 -13.86 9.97 2.91
CA ALA A 19 -12.68 9.38 3.53
C ALA A 19 -13.01 8.01 4.14
N ALA A 20 -12.75 6.95 3.37
CA ALA A 20 -12.74 5.61 3.91
C ALA A 20 -11.53 5.60 4.84
N ALA A 21 -11.72 5.23 6.10
CA ALA A 21 -10.59 4.93 6.96
C ALA A 21 -9.70 3.93 6.21
N ALA A 22 -8.40 4.19 6.17
CA ALA A 22 -7.35 3.45 5.47
C ALA A 22 -7.13 2.03 6.01
N THR A 23 -8.21 1.31 6.24
CA THR A 23 -8.20 0.06 6.94
C THR A 23 -8.03 -1.04 5.91
N ILE A 24 -6.85 -1.62 5.88
CA ILE A 24 -6.63 -2.91 5.25
C ILE A 24 -7.47 -3.93 6.01
N VAL A 25 -8.48 -4.48 5.35
CA VAL A 25 -9.34 -5.50 5.95
C VAL A 25 -8.65 -6.86 5.83
N THR A 26 -8.50 -7.56 6.96
CA THR A 26 -7.81 -8.86 7.00
C THR A 26 -8.42 -9.88 6.04
N ALA A 27 -9.74 -9.88 5.85
CA ALA A 27 -10.43 -10.77 4.91
C ALA A 27 -10.05 -10.51 3.43
N ASP A 28 -9.69 -9.27 3.08
CA ASP A 28 -9.26 -8.91 1.73
C ASP A 28 -7.82 -9.40 1.48
N VAL A 29 -6.95 -9.27 2.49
CA VAL A 29 -5.62 -9.89 2.49
C VAL A 29 -5.74 -11.41 2.39
N ASP A 30 -6.58 -12.03 3.20
CA ASP A 30 -6.83 -13.47 3.19
C ASP A 30 -7.31 -13.96 1.82
N SER A 31 -8.12 -13.16 1.13
CA SER A 31 -8.57 -13.43 -0.23
C SER A 31 -7.43 -13.33 -1.24
N ALA A 32 -6.60 -12.29 -1.15
CA ALA A 32 -5.49 -12.08 -2.07
C ALA A 32 -4.40 -13.18 -1.92
N ILE A 33 -4.08 -13.60 -0.71
CA ILE A 33 -3.00 -14.58 -0.47
C ILE A 33 -3.39 -16.04 -0.76
N GLN A 34 -4.58 -16.29 -1.32
CA GLN A 34 -4.98 -17.65 -1.74
C GLN A 34 -4.22 -18.10 -2.99
N LYS A 35 -3.66 -17.16 -3.77
CA LYS A 35 -2.98 -17.39 -5.05
C LYS A 35 -1.76 -16.51 -5.20
N LEU A 36 -0.74 -17.00 -5.91
CA LEU A 36 0.48 -16.21 -6.18
C LEU A 36 0.18 -14.93 -6.99
N PHE A 37 -0.87 -14.93 -7.82
CA PHE A 37 -1.36 -13.70 -8.46
C PHE A 37 -1.73 -12.63 -7.44
N GLY A 38 -2.50 -12.98 -6.40
CA GLY A 38 -2.93 -12.00 -5.42
C GLY A 38 -1.77 -11.50 -4.56
N VAL A 39 -0.82 -12.37 -4.21
CA VAL A 39 0.44 -11.95 -3.57
C VAL A 39 1.20 -10.97 -4.48
N HIS A 40 1.28 -11.24 -5.78
CA HIS A 40 1.92 -10.34 -6.75
C HIS A 40 1.18 -8.99 -6.85
N CYS A 41 -0.16 -9.02 -6.89
CA CYS A 41 -0.99 -7.80 -6.88
C CYS A 41 -0.73 -6.95 -5.64
N LEU A 42 -0.66 -7.58 -4.46
CA LEU A 42 -0.30 -6.88 -3.21
C LEU A 42 1.06 -6.20 -3.33
N MET A 43 2.07 -6.83 -3.95
CA MET A 43 3.38 -6.18 -4.16
C MET A 43 3.26 -4.93 -5.02
N GLY A 44 2.36 -4.92 -6.02
CA GLY A 44 2.04 -3.72 -6.81
C GLY A 44 1.51 -2.58 -5.93
N VAL A 45 0.57 -2.88 -5.02
CA VAL A 45 0.05 -1.91 -4.06
C VAL A 45 1.16 -1.37 -3.14
N LEU A 46 2.03 -2.24 -2.64
CA LEU A 46 3.12 -1.86 -1.76
C LEU A 46 4.17 -0.98 -2.46
N ASN A 47 4.44 -1.24 -3.73
CA ASN A 47 5.35 -0.41 -4.52
C ASN A 47 4.78 1.00 -4.70
N GLN A 48 3.48 1.13 -5.03
CA GLN A 48 2.81 2.43 -5.15
C GLN A 48 2.80 3.19 -3.82
N LEU A 49 2.57 2.49 -2.71
CA LEU A 49 2.67 3.09 -1.38
C LEU A 49 4.09 3.58 -1.08
N ASN A 50 5.12 2.79 -1.41
CA ASN A 50 6.52 3.17 -1.21
C ASN A 50 6.93 4.36 -2.08
N GLU A 51 6.44 4.44 -3.32
CA GLU A 51 6.59 5.61 -4.19
C GLU A 51 5.93 6.85 -3.56
N SER A 52 4.71 6.71 -3.03
CA SER A 52 4.00 7.79 -2.35
C SER A 52 4.75 8.31 -1.11
N VAL A 53 5.40 7.43 -0.35
CA VAL A 53 6.29 7.80 0.78
C VAL A 53 7.47 8.64 0.27
N GLY A 54 8.10 8.21 -0.83
CA GLY A 54 9.20 8.93 -1.47
C GLY A 54 8.79 10.32 -1.98
N ASP A 55 7.68 10.41 -2.68
CA ASP A 55 7.12 11.65 -3.22
C ASP A 55 6.76 12.64 -2.11
N PHE A 56 6.20 12.16 -1.00
CA PHE A 56 5.95 12.98 0.18
C PHE A 56 7.24 13.52 0.79
N GLY A 57 8.25 12.66 0.96
CA GLY A 57 9.57 13.07 1.47
C GLY A 57 10.22 14.15 0.61
N TYR A 58 10.18 13.98 -0.72
CA TYR A 58 10.70 14.97 -1.66
C TYR A 58 9.89 16.28 -1.62
N SER A 59 8.56 16.19 -1.68
CA SER A 59 7.69 17.37 -1.69
C SER A 59 7.85 18.22 -0.42
N THR A 60 7.97 17.57 0.74
CA THR A 60 8.13 18.27 2.01
C THR A 60 9.52 18.88 2.20
N GLN A 61 10.56 18.26 1.62
CA GLN A 61 11.90 18.85 1.56
C GLN A 61 11.90 20.16 0.76
N LEU A 62 11.18 20.23 -0.36
CA LEU A 62 11.05 21.45 -1.16
C LEU A 62 10.34 22.60 -0.41
N CYS A 63 9.50 22.29 0.57
CA CYS A 63 8.82 23.28 1.40
C CYS A 63 9.70 23.91 2.51
N GLY A 64 10.93 23.43 2.68
CA GLY A 64 11.93 23.95 3.61
C GLY A 64 11.85 23.38 5.03
N ASP A 65 12.91 23.64 5.81
CA ASP A 65 13.15 22.99 7.12
C ASP A 65 12.04 23.21 8.15
N THR A 66 11.33 24.35 8.09
CA THR A 66 10.19 24.58 8.98
C THR A 66 9.13 23.50 8.80
N VAL A 67 8.78 23.16 7.55
CA VAL A 67 7.78 22.13 7.27
C VAL A 67 8.31 20.77 7.70
N LYS A 68 9.54 20.44 7.32
CA LYS A 68 10.20 19.18 7.69
C LYS A 68 10.17 18.94 9.21
N ASN A 69 10.45 19.97 10.00
CA ASN A 69 10.41 19.88 11.47
C ASN A 69 8.98 19.71 12.00
N SER A 70 7.98 20.34 11.37
CA SER A 70 6.58 20.20 11.77
C SER A 70 6.00 18.82 11.49
N ILE A 71 6.57 18.05 10.54
CA ILE A 71 6.07 16.73 10.13
C ILE A 71 6.94 15.57 10.64
N PHE A 72 7.76 15.80 11.67
CA PHE A 72 8.75 14.84 12.14
C PHE A 72 8.14 13.46 12.48
N ALA A 73 6.99 13.42 13.15
CA ALA A 73 6.28 12.18 13.47
C ALA A 73 5.91 11.39 12.21
N VAL A 74 5.32 12.05 11.20
CA VAL A 74 4.98 11.45 9.91
C VAL A 74 6.23 10.91 9.20
N THR A 75 7.37 11.59 9.33
CA THR A 75 8.65 11.12 8.76
C THR A 75 9.18 9.86 9.47
N ALA A 76 8.99 9.77 10.78
CA ALA A 76 9.32 8.56 11.54
C ALA A 76 8.41 7.39 11.12
N ASP A 77 7.10 7.62 11.02
CA ASP A 77 6.15 6.61 10.54
C ASP A 77 6.48 6.11 9.13
N ASN A 78 6.93 7.00 8.25
CA ASN A 78 7.37 6.64 6.90
C ASN A 78 8.57 5.68 6.89
N THR A 79 9.45 5.79 7.88
CA THR A 79 10.56 4.84 8.05
C THR A 79 10.01 3.46 8.42
N ASP A 80 9.04 3.39 9.33
CA ASP A 80 8.40 2.13 9.73
C ASP A 80 7.56 1.52 8.60
N LEU A 81 6.87 2.34 7.79
CA LEU A 81 6.19 1.92 6.58
C LEU A 81 7.17 1.31 5.57
N THR A 82 8.24 2.03 5.23
CA THR A 82 9.26 1.58 4.27
C THR A 82 9.92 0.27 4.72
N ASN A 83 10.27 0.17 6.01
CA ASN A 83 10.83 -1.06 6.57
C ASN A 83 9.85 -2.23 6.49
N THR A 84 8.57 -1.98 6.77
CA THR A 84 7.53 -3.01 6.69
C THR A 84 7.30 -3.46 5.25
N ILE A 85 7.27 -2.53 4.29
CA ILE A 85 7.17 -2.84 2.85
C ILE A 85 8.35 -3.71 2.41
N ALA A 86 9.58 -3.33 2.76
CA ALA A 86 10.78 -4.09 2.42
C ALA A 86 10.75 -5.52 3.00
N LEU A 87 10.27 -5.69 4.23
CA LEU A 87 10.09 -7.02 4.83
C LEU A 87 9.05 -7.87 4.07
N ILE A 88 7.93 -7.27 3.65
CA ILE A 88 6.92 -7.99 2.87
C ILE A 88 7.48 -8.40 1.50
N GLN A 89 8.21 -7.50 0.83
CA GLN A 89 8.87 -7.79 -0.44
C GLN A 89 9.91 -8.92 -0.30
N ASP A 90 10.68 -8.92 0.79
CA ASP A 90 11.62 -10.00 1.07
C ASP A 90 10.89 -11.33 1.31
N ILE A 91 9.80 -11.36 2.06
CA ILE A 91 8.97 -12.56 2.23
C ILE A 91 8.44 -13.06 0.87
N ASN A 92 7.95 -12.15 0.02
CA ASN A 92 7.48 -12.50 -1.33
C ASN A 92 8.60 -13.13 -2.18
N LYS A 93 9.83 -12.63 -2.05
CA LYS A 93 11.00 -13.18 -2.76
C LYS A 93 11.48 -14.50 -2.17
N SER A 94 11.74 -14.56 -0.87
CA SER A 94 12.45 -15.66 -0.22
C SER A 94 11.54 -16.80 0.22
N THR A 95 10.34 -16.49 0.71
CA THR A 95 9.39 -17.47 1.27
C THR A 95 8.35 -17.89 0.25
N CYS A 96 7.79 -16.92 -0.49
CA CYS A 96 6.78 -17.20 -1.52
C CYS A 96 7.40 -17.59 -2.86
N GLN A 97 8.71 -17.35 -3.05
CA GLN A 97 9.45 -17.61 -4.31
C GLN A 97 8.77 -16.96 -5.54
N ASN A 98 8.21 -15.78 -5.32
CA ASN A 98 7.33 -15.10 -6.27
C ASN A 98 7.96 -13.84 -6.88
N SER A 99 9.29 -13.72 -6.82
CA SER A 99 10.03 -12.59 -7.40
C SER A 99 10.12 -12.63 -8.92
N ALA A 100 9.97 -13.81 -9.53
CA ALA A 100 9.97 -14.02 -10.97
C ALA A 100 8.60 -14.50 -11.44
N TYR A 101 7.54 -13.91 -10.89
CA TYR A 101 6.15 -14.24 -11.21
C TYR A 101 5.92 -14.25 -12.73
N LYS A 102 5.26 -15.31 -13.21
CA LYS A 102 4.75 -15.44 -14.58
C LYS A 102 3.25 -15.66 -14.55
N ASP A 103 2.56 -15.38 -15.65
CA ASP A 103 1.11 -15.58 -15.72
C ASP A 103 0.69 -17.03 -15.45
N ASP A 104 1.52 -18.01 -15.78
CA ASP A 104 1.30 -19.42 -15.46
C ASP A 104 1.31 -19.70 -13.94
N ASP A 105 1.95 -18.84 -13.16
CA ASP A 105 1.97 -18.93 -11.70
C ASP A 105 0.67 -18.43 -11.06
N ALA A 106 -0.19 -17.74 -11.82
CA ALA A 106 -1.37 -17.06 -11.30
C ALA A 106 -2.25 -17.95 -10.42
N LYS A 107 -2.45 -19.21 -10.83
CA LYS A 107 -3.34 -20.16 -10.15
C LYS A 107 -2.65 -20.98 -9.04
N ARG A 108 -1.33 -20.87 -8.90
CA ARG A 108 -0.58 -21.59 -7.88
C ARG A 108 -0.96 -21.08 -6.50
N THR A 109 -1.23 -22.02 -5.60
CA THR A 109 -1.49 -21.72 -4.19
C THR A 109 -0.15 -21.51 -3.48
N PRO A 110 0.05 -20.41 -2.74
CA PRO A 110 1.25 -20.21 -1.94
C PRO A 110 1.34 -21.25 -0.82
N THR A 111 2.53 -21.47 -0.27
CA THR A 111 2.68 -22.30 0.93
C THR A 111 2.02 -21.61 2.13
N PHE A 112 1.60 -22.39 3.12
CA PHE A 112 1.04 -21.85 4.37
C PHE A 112 1.97 -20.80 5.00
N THR A 113 3.28 -21.09 5.07
CA THR A 113 4.28 -20.17 5.61
C THR A 113 4.38 -18.86 4.82
N CYS A 114 4.23 -18.89 3.49
CA CYS A 114 4.17 -17.67 2.70
C CYS A 114 2.93 -16.84 3.07
N SER A 115 1.74 -17.45 3.00
CA SER A 115 0.48 -16.76 3.27
C SER A 115 0.44 -16.18 4.69
N ASP A 116 0.83 -16.95 5.70
CA ASP A 116 0.87 -16.53 7.10
C ASP A 116 1.79 -15.32 7.33
N ARG A 117 3.03 -15.39 6.82
CA ARG A 117 3.99 -14.28 6.98
C ARG A 117 3.56 -13.01 6.25
N ILE A 118 3.00 -13.13 5.04
CA ILE A 118 2.43 -11.97 4.31
C ILE A 118 1.27 -11.38 5.12
N LYS A 119 0.35 -12.20 5.61
CA LYS A 119 -0.80 -11.75 6.43
C LYS A 119 -0.33 -10.98 7.66
N THR A 120 0.60 -11.55 8.45
CA THR A 120 1.14 -10.89 9.65
C THR A 120 1.74 -9.53 9.32
N MET A 121 2.55 -9.45 8.27
CA MET A 121 3.21 -8.20 7.91
C MET A 121 2.25 -7.17 7.30
N MET A 122 1.22 -7.60 6.57
CA MET A 122 0.14 -6.72 6.10
C MET A 122 -0.69 -6.15 7.27
N THR A 123 -0.91 -6.93 8.34
CA THR A 123 -1.52 -6.41 9.58
C THR A 123 -0.64 -5.34 10.22
N ARG A 124 0.69 -5.56 10.29
CA ARG A 124 1.63 -4.55 10.80
C ARG A 124 1.62 -3.29 9.92
N LEU A 125 1.61 -3.45 8.60
CA LEU A 125 1.53 -2.34 7.65
C LEU A 125 0.27 -1.52 7.89
N ASN A 126 -0.88 -2.17 8.09
CA ASN A 126 -2.13 -1.50 8.41
C ASN A 126 -2.02 -0.65 9.68
N SER A 127 -1.40 -1.19 10.74
CA SER A 127 -1.17 -0.43 11.97
C SER A 127 -0.31 0.82 11.72
N ASN A 128 0.76 0.71 10.92
CA ASN A 128 1.60 1.83 10.56
C ASN A 128 0.84 2.88 9.73
N ILE A 129 0.02 2.45 8.75
CA ILE A 129 -0.81 3.36 7.93
C ILE A 129 -1.81 4.12 8.80
N VAL A 130 -2.52 3.42 9.68
CA VAL A 130 -3.49 4.03 10.59
C VAL A 130 -2.80 5.01 11.54
N GLN A 131 -1.61 4.67 12.06
CA GLN A 131 -0.82 5.59 12.88
C GLN A 131 -0.42 6.84 12.09
N THR A 132 0.14 6.66 10.89
CA THR A 132 0.57 7.77 10.01
C THR A 132 -0.57 8.74 9.73
N ILE A 133 -1.77 8.22 9.42
CA ILE A 133 -2.95 9.08 9.18
C ILE A 133 -3.38 9.83 10.43
N ARG A 134 -3.32 9.20 11.60
CA ARG A 134 -3.60 9.88 12.88
C ARG A 134 -2.61 11.02 13.10
N ASP A 135 -1.33 10.78 12.84
CA ASP A 135 -0.29 11.78 13.04
C ASP A 135 -0.44 12.92 12.04
N ILE A 136 -0.74 12.65 10.77
CA ILE A 136 -1.11 13.67 9.79
C ILE A 136 -2.30 14.52 10.27
N LYS A 137 -3.38 13.88 10.74
CA LYS A 137 -4.60 14.57 11.22
C LYS A 137 -4.36 15.37 12.51
N SER A 138 -3.33 15.06 13.27
CA SER A 138 -2.94 15.77 14.49
C SER A 138 -2.17 17.07 14.22
N LEU A 139 -1.62 17.21 13.01
CA LEU A 139 -0.82 18.37 12.64
C LEU A 139 -1.70 19.62 12.51
N THR A 140 -1.28 20.69 13.17
CA THR A 140 -1.91 22.01 13.10
C THR A 140 -0.89 23.05 12.64
N ASN A 141 -1.36 24.14 12.03
CA ASN A 141 -0.54 25.29 11.62
C ASN A 141 0.60 24.96 10.65
N ILE A 142 0.40 23.99 9.75
CA ILE A 142 1.36 23.68 8.68
C ILE A 142 1.28 24.74 7.58
N LYS A 143 2.45 25.18 7.07
CA LYS A 143 2.52 26.09 5.92
C LYS A 143 1.79 25.49 4.70
N PRO A 144 1.18 26.31 3.82
CA PRO A 144 0.39 25.82 2.69
C PRO A 144 1.09 24.75 1.81
N CYS A 145 2.39 24.92 1.55
CA CYS A 145 3.20 23.94 0.82
C CYS A 145 3.18 22.55 1.49
N GLY A 146 3.42 22.49 2.80
CA GLY A 146 3.40 21.25 3.55
C GLY A 146 2.00 20.64 3.65
N MET A 147 0.96 21.49 3.74
CA MET A 147 -0.43 21.03 3.76
C MET A 147 -0.82 20.30 2.48
N LEU A 148 -0.38 20.79 1.32
CA LEU A 148 -0.63 20.14 0.03
C LEU A 148 0.03 18.76 -0.04
N ALA A 149 1.30 18.67 0.38
CA ALA A 149 2.03 17.40 0.42
C ALA A 149 1.36 16.39 1.38
N LEU A 150 0.97 16.84 2.59
CA LEU A 150 0.26 16.01 3.57
C LEU A 150 -1.09 15.53 3.04
N THR A 151 -1.86 16.39 2.37
CA THR A 151 -3.17 16.04 1.83
C THR A 151 -3.05 14.97 0.74
N SER A 152 -2.11 15.15 -0.20
CA SER A 152 -1.87 14.17 -1.24
C SER A 152 -1.40 12.84 -0.67
N TYR A 153 -0.50 12.88 0.31
CA TYR A 153 0.02 11.67 0.94
C TYR A 153 -1.04 10.94 1.78
N GLN A 154 -1.85 11.68 2.54
CA GLN A 154 -2.99 11.10 3.27
C GLN A 154 -3.96 10.39 2.33
N SER A 155 -4.26 10.98 1.17
CA SER A 155 -5.13 10.34 0.18
C SER A 155 -4.54 9.03 -0.33
N ALA A 156 -3.23 8.98 -0.60
CA ALA A 156 -2.56 7.76 -0.99
C ALA A 156 -2.68 6.67 0.10
N LEU A 157 -2.45 7.02 1.36
CA LEU A 157 -2.61 6.12 2.51
C LEU A 157 -4.05 5.61 2.64
N GLU A 158 -5.05 6.49 2.54
CA GLU A 158 -6.47 6.15 2.62
C GLU A 158 -6.94 5.19 1.52
N ASN A 159 -6.30 5.20 0.35
CA ASN A 159 -6.65 4.33 -0.76
C ASN A 159 -6.03 2.92 -0.70
N VAL A 160 -5.05 2.67 0.18
CA VAL A 160 -4.37 1.35 0.25
C VAL A 160 -5.36 0.22 0.52
N GLY A 161 -6.31 0.41 1.44
CA GLY A 161 -7.32 -0.60 1.76
C GLY A 161 -8.17 -0.99 0.54
N THR A 162 -8.55 0.01 -0.28
CA THR A 162 -9.30 -0.22 -1.53
C THR A 162 -8.48 -1.05 -2.51
N TYR A 163 -7.20 -0.74 -2.70
CA TYR A 163 -6.36 -1.51 -3.62
C TYR A 163 -6.11 -2.95 -3.14
N VAL A 164 -5.94 -3.15 -1.84
CA VAL A 164 -5.84 -4.49 -1.25
C VAL A 164 -7.12 -5.29 -1.49
N LYS A 165 -8.30 -4.67 -1.31
CA LYS A 165 -9.59 -5.27 -1.65
C LYS A 165 -9.66 -5.68 -3.10
N THR A 166 -9.26 -4.80 -4.02
CA THR A 166 -9.21 -5.10 -5.46
C THR A 166 -8.34 -6.33 -5.75
N CYS A 167 -7.17 -6.47 -5.10
CA CYS A 167 -6.35 -7.68 -5.24
C CYS A 167 -7.08 -8.94 -4.75
N GLY A 168 -7.81 -8.86 -3.64
CA GLY A 168 -8.63 -9.96 -3.13
C GLY A 168 -9.75 -10.37 -4.09
N ASP A 169 -10.45 -9.40 -4.66
CA ASP A 169 -11.57 -9.63 -5.58
C ASP A 169 -11.09 -10.21 -6.93
N LEU A 170 -9.98 -9.70 -7.48
CA LEU A 170 -9.37 -10.25 -8.69
C LEU A 170 -8.87 -11.68 -8.48
N THR A 171 -8.32 -11.97 -7.30
CA THR A 171 -7.86 -13.33 -6.96
C THR A 171 -9.01 -14.32 -6.96
N LYS A 172 -10.18 -13.94 -6.39
CA LYS A 172 -11.39 -14.77 -6.44
C LYS A 172 -11.87 -15.02 -7.86
N ALA A 173 -11.74 -14.04 -8.75
CA ALA A 173 -12.16 -14.17 -10.15
C ALA A 173 -11.30 -15.17 -10.96
N ILE A 174 -10.04 -15.38 -10.59
CA ILE A 174 -9.11 -16.34 -11.23
C ILE A 174 -9.45 -17.81 -10.91
N THR A 175 -10.32 -18.03 -9.91
CA THR A 175 -10.78 -19.36 -9.48
C THR A 175 -11.87 -19.96 -10.35
N ASN A 176 -12.49 -19.17 -11.23
CA ASN A 176 -13.42 -19.64 -12.29
C ASN A 176 -12.69 -19.86 -13.63
#